data_AF-A0A0C2DT15-F1
#
_entry.id   AF-A0A0C2DT15-F1
#
_cell.length_a   1.000
_cell.length_b   1.000
_cell.length_c   1.000
_cell.angle_alpha   90.00
_cell.angle_beta   90.00
_cell.angle_gamma   90.00
#
_symmetry.space_group_name_H-M   'P 1'
#
loop_
_entity.id
_entity.type
_entity.pdbx_description
1 polymer ?
#
loop_
_entity_poly.entity_id
_entity_poly.type
_entity_poly.pdbx_seq_one_letter_code
_entity_poly.pdbx_strand_id
1 'polypeptide(L)' 'MSSNPLGEGIDKLWDSFEDDRSVRAKAQYAKQLNIAGVMVFQIGADDVLGSCGNGTYPLIRAIKQEIQ' A
#
# COMPACT_ATOMS: atom_id res chain seq x y z
N MET A 1 10.46 7.39 -13.82
CA MET A 1 10.90 7.90 -15.13
C MET A 1 10.44 6.89 -16.16
N SER A 2 9.46 7.25 -17.00
CA SER A 2 9.01 6.41 -18.09
C SER A 2 9.77 6.79 -19.36
N SER A 3 10.31 5.79 -20.04
CA SER A 3 10.45 5.85 -21.48
C SER A 3 9.82 4.57 -22.02
N ASN A 4 8.77 4.72 -22.82
CA ASN A 4 8.37 3.67 -23.75
C ASN A 4 8.15 4.29 -25.14
N PRO A 5 8.88 3.85 -26.18
CA PRO A 5 8.89 4.51 -27.50
C PRO A 5 7.86 3.93 -28.49
N LEU A 6 6.78 3.30 -28.04
CA LEU A 6 5.77 2.70 -28.93
C LEU A 6 4.34 2.93 -28.41
N GLY A 7 3.59 3.79 -29.11
CA GLY A 7 2.13 3.72 -29.27
C GLY A 7 1.25 4.07 -28.07
N GLU A 8 0.74 5.30 -28.06
CA GLU A 8 -0.49 5.80 -27.42
C GLU A 8 -0.85 5.35 -25.97
N GLY A 9 -0.73 6.29 -25.02
CA GLY A 9 -1.75 6.43 -23.96
C GLY A 9 -1.38 6.20 -22.48
N ILE A 10 -0.23 6.67 -21.98
CA ILE A 10 -0.03 6.82 -20.50
C ILE A 10 0.03 8.26 -20.01
N ASP A 11 -0.01 9.24 -20.92
CA ASP A 11 0.19 10.66 -20.58
C ASP A 11 -0.96 11.27 -19.76
N LYS A 12 -2.03 10.49 -19.49
CA LYS A 12 -3.21 10.90 -18.72
C LYS A 12 -3.68 9.84 -17.71
N LEU A 13 -2.78 9.00 -17.20
CA LEU A 13 -3.14 8.06 -16.13
C LEU A 13 -2.90 8.71 -14.77
N TRP A 14 -3.95 8.81 -13.97
CA TRP A 14 -3.87 9.14 -12.56
C TRP A 14 -4.34 7.93 -11.77
N ASP A 15 -3.55 7.53 -10.78
CA ASP A 15 -3.88 6.42 -9.89
C ASP A 15 -3.59 6.85 -8.45
N SER A 16 -4.45 6.44 -7.54
CA SER A 16 -4.29 6.65 -6.10
C SER A 16 -4.25 5.31 -5.40
N PHE A 17 -3.18 5.08 -4.67
CA PHE A 17 -2.92 3.84 -3.96
C PHE A 17 -2.38 4.14 -2.57
N GLU A 18 -2.30 3.10 -1.74
CA GLU A 18 -1.69 3.18 -0.42
C GLU A 18 -0.21 2.81 -0.49
N ASP A 19 0.60 3.51 0.29
CA ASP A 19 2.03 3.20 0.49
C ASP A 19 2.33 2.95 1.97
N ASP A 20 3.58 2.60 2.31
CA ASP A 20 4.00 2.35 3.68
C ASP A 20 3.65 3.52 4.62
N ARG A 21 3.81 4.76 4.16
CA ARG A 21 3.52 5.95 4.98
C ARG A 21 2.02 6.09 5.24
N SER A 22 1.18 5.95 4.21
CA SER A 22 -0.27 6.17 4.34
C SER A 22 -0.93 5.10 5.21
N VAL A 23 -0.53 3.82 5.04
CA VAL A 23 -1.10 2.73 5.85
C VAL A 23 -0.66 2.82 7.31
N ARG A 24 0.57 3.26 7.60
CA ARG A 24 1.02 3.51 8.97
C ARG A 24 0.24 4.63 9.63
N ALA A 25 0.05 5.75 8.94
CA ALA A 25 -0.73 6.86 9.46
C ALA A 25 -2.18 6.45 9.79
N LYS A 26 -2.81 5.65 8.93
CA LYS A 26 -4.16 5.12 9.17
C LYS A 26 -4.20 4.13 10.33
N ALA A 27 -3.20 3.26 10.46
CA ALA A 27 -3.08 2.34 11.58
C ALA A 27 -2.89 3.08 12.91
N GLN A 28 -2.04 4.10 12.94
CA GLN A 28 -1.87 4.97 14.11
C GLN A 28 -3.16 5.71 14.46
N TYR A 29 -3.89 6.22 13.47
CA TYR A 29 -5.18 6.86 13.68
C TYR A 29 -6.22 5.87 14.26
N ALA A 30 -6.26 4.63 13.78
CA ALA A 30 -7.11 3.58 14.35
C ALA A 30 -6.79 3.31 15.84
N LYS A 31 -5.51 3.28 16.23
CA LYS A 31 -5.12 3.16 17.64
C LYS A 31 -5.61 4.34 18.48
N GLN A 32 -5.45 5.56 17.97
CA GLN A 32 -5.89 6.77 18.67
C GLN A 32 -7.41 6.80 18.90
N LEU A 33 -8.18 6.24 17.98
CA LEU A 33 -9.63 6.09 18.13
C LEU A 33 -10.05 4.94 19.04
N ASN A 34 -9.13 4.08 19.48
CA ASN A 34 -9.41 2.89 20.28
C ASN A 34 -10.48 1.98 19.65
N ILE A 35 -10.40 1.78 18.33
CA ILE A 35 -11.25 0.82 17.60
C ILE A 35 -10.60 -0.57 17.55
N ALA A 36 -11.40 -1.59 17.24
CA ALA A 36 -10.97 -2.99 17.31
C ALA A 36 -9.83 -3.37 16.34
N GLY A 37 -9.61 -2.60 15.26
CA GLY A 37 -8.53 -2.85 14.32
C GLY A 37 -8.76 -2.21 12.95
N VAL A 38 -7.98 -2.69 11.97
CA VAL A 38 -8.02 -2.27 10.56
C VAL A 38 -8.39 -3.48 9.70
N MET A 39 -9.25 -3.28 8.70
CA MET A 39 -9.58 -4.28 7.69
C MET A 39 -8.81 -3.97 6.40
N VAL A 40 -8.28 -5.01 5.74
CA VAL A 40 -7.54 -4.90 4.48
C VAL A 40 -8.32 -5.58 3.36
N PHE A 41 -8.61 -4.83 2.30
CA PHE A 41 -9.18 -5.36 1.05
C PHE A 41 -8.21 -5.09 -0.10
N GLN A 42 -7.56 -6.08 -0.69
CA GLN A 42 -7.52 -7.49 -0.29
C GLN A 42 -6.07 -7.99 -0.23
N ILE A 43 -5.85 -9.12 0.44
CA ILE A 43 -4.51 -9.68 0.68
C ILE A 43 -3.74 -9.89 -0.64
N GLY A 44 -4.41 -10.36 -1.69
CA GLY A 44 -3.78 -10.62 -2.99
C GLY A 44 -3.41 -9.36 -3.79
N ALA A 45 -3.84 -8.18 -3.37
CA ALA A 45 -3.52 -6.90 -4.02
C ALA A 45 -2.29 -6.20 -3.41
N ASP A 46 -1.75 -6.72 -2.30
CA ASP A 46 -0.44 -6.29 -1.79
C ASP A 46 0.68 -6.92 -2.64
N ASP A 47 1.94 -6.53 -2.42
CA ASP A 47 3.09 -7.14 -3.10
C ASP A 47 3.38 -8.55 -2.54
N VAL A 48 2.54 -9.51 -2.95
CA VAL A 48 2.58 -10.92 -2.51
C VAL A 48 3.92 -11.57 -2.86
N LEU A 49 4.50 -11.19 -3.99
CA LEU A 49 5.73 -11.80 -4.52
C LEU A 49 7.00 -11.07 -4.07
N GLY A 50 6.89 -9.89 -3.44
CA GLY A 50 8.03 -9.08 -3.03
C GLY A 50 8.80 -8.47 -4.20
N SER A 51 8.12 -8.28 -5.33
CA SER A 51 8.69 -7.78 -6.59
C SER A 51 9.05 -6.30 -6.55
N CYS A 52 8.48 -5.54 -5.60
CA CYS A 52 8.75 -4.12 -5.41
C CYS A 52 9.99 -3.85 -4.53
N GLY A 53 10.67 -4.90 -4.02
CA GLY A 53 11.93 -4.77 -3.27
C GLY A 53 11.77 -4.54 -1.76
N ASN A 54 10.54 -4.47 -1.25
CA ASN A 54 10.25 -4.26 0.18
C ASN A 54 9.87 -5.56 0.93
N GLY A 55 10.19 -6.72 0.34
CA GLY A 55 9.75 -8.03 0.82
C GLY A 55 8.26 -8.29 0.55
N THR A 56 7.76 -9.44 1.01
CA THR A 56 6.36 -9.85 0.76
C THR A 56 5.38 -9.18 1.72
N TYR A 57 4.21 -8.78 1.20
CA TYR A 57 3.14 -8.12 1.95
C TYR A 57 3.58 -6.85 2.71
N PRO A 58 4.28 -5.91 2.04
CA PRO A 58 4.85 -4.75 2.71
C PRO A 58 3.79 -3.89 3.41
N LEU A 59 2.62 -3.67 2.80
CA LEU A 59 1.58 -2.81 3.38
C LEU A 59 0.92 -3.46 4.60
N ILE A 60 0.57 -4.74 4.51
CA ILE A 60 -0.03 -5.49 5.62
C ILE A 60 0.95 -5.59 6.80
N ARG A 61 2.24 -5.80 6.53
CA ARG A 61 3.29 -5.82 7.57
C ARG A 61 3.43 -4.46 8.24
N ALA A 62 3.39 -3.37 7.48
CA ALA A 62 3.45 -2.02 8.03
C ALA A 62 2.26 -1.74 8.97
N ILE A 63 1.03 -2.09 8.56
CA ILE A 63 -0.16 -1.99 9.42
C ILE A 63 0.04 -2.78 10.71
N LYS A 64 0.47 -4.05 10.60
CA LYS A 64 0.71 -4.93 11.75
C LYS A 64 1.71 -4.34 12.74
N GLN A 65 2.81 -3.78 12.26
CA GLN A 65 3.84 -3.15 13.10
C GLN A 65 3.30 -1.95 13.88
N GLU A 66 2.41 -1.16 13.27
CA GLU A 66 1.84 -0.01 13.95
C GLU A 66 0.79 -0.40 14.98
N ILE A 67 -0.10 -1.36 14.71
CA ILE A 67 -1.22 -1.69 15.63
C ILE A 67 -0.83 -2.57 16.82
N GLN A 68 0.38 -3.14 16.83
CA GLN A 68 0.95 -3.87 17.97
C GLN A 68 1.41 -2.92 19.09
#